data_AF-A0A2E7BP59-F1
#
_entry.id   AF-A0A2E7BP59-F1
#
_cell.length_a   1.000
_cell.length_b   1.000
_cell.length_c   1.000
_cell.angle_alpha   90.00
_cell.angle_beta   90.00
_cell.angle_gamma   90.00
#
_symmetry.space_group_name_H-M   'P 1'
#
loop_
_entity.id
_entity.type
_entity.pdbx_description
1 polymer ?
#
loop_
_entity_poly.entity_id
_entity_poly.type
_entity_poly.pdbx_seq_one_letter_code
_entity_poly.pdbx_strand_id
1 'polypeptide(L)'
;MNKALAVLLLVWLATIWGALETSGAGAQRPRTEPQVQLVQSVGCVERIGPEPTWWLSSAVEPSEARPGLFNESEISDIADEMVLGSQRFQLIGVADFLDVEGLLASAQRELFTTPEQANATGELRPGRTVVVKGLLIEGDEVRLINLMAVVGLSDTCG
;
A
#
# COMPACT_ATOMS: atom_id res chain seq x y z
N MET A 1 -26.60 86.07 16.42
CA MET A 1 -26.55 85.78 14.97
C MET A 1 -26.69 84.28 14.81
N ASN A 2 -27.84 83.76 14.35
CA ASN A 2 -28.12 83.35 12.95
C ASN A 2 -27.28 82.11 12.55
N LYS A 3 -27.75 81.01 11.94
CA LYS A 3 -29.08 80.47 11.50
C LYS A 3 -28.83 78.96 11.14
N ALA A 4 -29.78 78.03 10.99
CA ALA A 4 -31.18 77.87 11.43
C ALA A 4 -31.70 76.45 11.06
N LEU A 5 -32.78 75.96 11.72
CA LEU A 5 -33.55 74.72 11.45
C LEU A 5 -32.83 73.38 11.74
N ALA A 6 -33.40 72.39 12.43
CA ALA A 6 -34.74 71.77 12.45
C ALA A 6 -34.91 70.58 11.48
N VAL A 7 -34.95 69.39 12.11
CA VAL A 7 -35.92 68.30 11.91
C VAL A 7 -36.20 67.84 10.47
N LEU A 8 -35.83 66.59 10.19
CA LEU A 8 -36.59 65.72 9.30
C LEU A 8 -36.51 64.27 9.81
N LEU A 9 -37.68 63.69 10.09
CA LEU A 9 -37.82 62.27 10.44
C LEU A 9 -37.52 61.39 9.23
N LEU A 10 -36.99 60.21 9.47
CA LEU A 10 -37.41 59.01 8.73
C LEU A 10 -37.33 57.79 9.65
N VAL A 11 -38.49 57.37 10.15
CA VAL A 11 -38.67 56.09 10.84
C VAL A 11 -38.66 54.99 9.79
N TRP A 12 -37.79 53.98 9.97
CA TRP A 12 -38.00 52.66 9.40
C TRP A 12 -37.97 51.61 10.50
N LEU A 13 -39.17 51.10 10.79
CA LEU A 13 -39.43 49.90 11.59
C LEU A 13 -39.56 48.70 10.64
N ALA A 14 -39.50 47.50 11.22
CA ALA A 14 -39.63 46.19 10.56
C ALA A 14 -38.37 45.74 9.75
N THR A 15 -37.93 44.47 9.82
CA THR A 15 -38.51 43.31 10.53
C THR A 15 -37.44 42.30 10.92
N ILE A 16 -37.70 41.58 12.01
CA ILE A 16 -36.94 40.39 12.43
C ILE A 16 -37.26 39.24 11.46
N TRP A 17 -36.23 38.66 10.84
CA TRP A 17 -36.25 37.25 10.46
C TRP A 17 -34.94 36.62 10.89
N GLY A 18 -35.03 35.61 11.76
CA GLY A 18 -33.88 34.81 12.16
C GLY A 18 -33.68 33.63 11.22
N ALA A 19 -32.43 33.28 10.99
CA ALA A 19 -32.03 31.92 10.67
C ALA A 19 -30.76 31.61 11.47
N LEU A 20 -30.83 30.59 12.33
CA LEU A 20 -29.63 29.92 12.83
C LEU A 20 -29.02 29.19 11.63
N GLU A 21 -27.95 29.72 11.05
CA GLU A 21 -27.11 28.91 10.16
C GLU A 21 -26.22 28.02 11.02
N THR A 22 -26.65 26.77 11.13
CA THR A 22 -25.95 25.70 11.84
C THR A 22 -24.52 25.59 11.33
N SER A 23 -23.55 25.62 12.26
CA SER A 23 -22.17 25.26 12.01
C SER A 23 -22.09 23.82 11.50
N GLY A 24 -22.12 23.68 10.16
CA GLY A 24 -22.17 22.43 9.43
C GLY A 24 -21.27 22.44 8.19
N ALA A 25 -20.28 23.34 8.15
CA ALA A 25 -19.18 23.28 7.21
C ALA A 25 -18.28 22.08 7.58
N GLY A 26 -18.74 20.88 7.23
CA GLY A 26 -17.92 19.69 7.18
C GLY A 26 -16.85 19.92 6.13
N ALA A 27 -15.70 20.44 6.56
CA ALA A 27 -14.54 20.60 5.70
C ALA A 27 -14.20 19.23 5.11
N GLN A 28 -14.51 19.02 3.81
CA GLN A 28 -13.84 17.99 3.05
C GLN A 28 -12.35 18.31 3.11
N ARG A 29 -11.63 17.65 4.04
CA ARG A 29 -10.18 17.53 3.94
C ARG A 29 -9.90 17.07 2.50
N PRO A 30 -8.94 17.68 1.79
CA PRO A 30 -8.53 17.16 0.51
C PRO A 30 -8.28 15.66 0.67
N ARG A 31 -8.97 14.84 -0.11
CA ARG A 31 -8.66 13.41 -0.16
C ARG A 31 -7.31 13.33 -0.86
N THR A 32 -6.23 13.35 -0.07
CA THR A 32 -4.91 12.99 -0.55
C THR A 32 -5.05 11.60 -1.15
N GLU A 33 -4.89 11.49 -2.47
CA GLU A 33 -4.90 10.21 -3.12
C GLU A 33 -3.75 9.39 -2.53
N PRO A 34 -3.99 8.16 -2.03
CA PRO A 34 -2.91 7.35 -1.48
C PRO A 34 -1.83 7.16 -2.54
N GLN A 35 -0.62 7.66 -2.28
CA GLN A 35 0.52 7.55 -3.19
C GLN A 35 1.10 6.12 -3.12
N VAL A 36 0.33 5.14 -3.57
CA VAL A 36 0.79 3.74 -3.66
C VAL A 36 1.61 3.61 -4.95
N GLN A 37 2.92 3.76 -4.83
CA GLN A 37 3.83 3.60 -5.95
C GLN A 37 3.94 2.11 -6.32
N LEU A 38 3.84 1.79 -7.61
CA LEU A 38 4.18 0.46 -8.12
C LEU A 38 5.71 0.36 -8.14
N VAL A 39 6.26 -0.52 -7.31
CA VAL A 39 7.70 -0.69 -7.14
C VAL A 39 8.14 -2.13 -7.40
N GLN A 40 9.45 -2.29 -7.59
CA GLN A 40 10.13 -3.57 -7.49
C GLN A 40 11.29 -3.50 -6.51
N SER A 41 11.59 -4.63 -5.87
CA SER A 41 12.77 -4.79 -5.01
C SER A 41 13.22 -6.26 -5.03
N VAL A 42 14.51 -6.47 -4.79
CA VAL A 42 15.14 -7.78 -4.60
C VAL A 42 15.49 -7.93 -3.12
N GLY A 43 15.26 -9.10 -2.54
CA GLY A 43 15.63 -9.39 -1.17
C GLY A 43 15.41 -10.84 -0.76
N CYS A 44 15.67 -11.12 0.51
CA CYS A 44 15.52 -12.43 1.14
C CYS A 44 14.12 -12.61 1.74
N VAL A 45 13.48 -13.75 1.52
CA VAL A 45 12.19 -14.08 2.13
C VAL A 45 12.38 -14.60 3.55
N GLU A 46 11.75 -13.94 4.53
CA GLU A 46 11.74 -14.32 5.94
C GLU A 46 10.31 -14.59 6.46
N ARG A 47 10.20 -15.48 7.45
CA ARG A 47 9.02 -15.70 8.30
C ARG A 47 9.36 -15.23 9.72
N ILE A 48 8.68 -14.22 10.24
CA ILE A 48 9.10 -13.51 11.47
C ILE A 48 7.96 -13.39 12.47
N GLY A 49 8.26 -13.70 13.74
CA GLY A 49 7.37 -13.56 14.88
C GLY A 49 6.76 -14.88 15.36
N PRO A 50 6.06 -14.86 16.51
CA PRO A 50 5.39 -16.04 17.07
C PRO A 50 4.18 -16.49 16.24
N GLU A 51 3.45 -15.53 15.66
CA GLU A 51 2.55 -15.73 14.53
C GLU A 51 3.32 -15.26 13.28
N PRO A 52 3.97 -16.16 12.53
CA PRO A 52 5.08 -15.75 11.69
C PRO A 52 4.58 -15.08 10.40
N THR A 53 4.78 -13.76 10.33
CA THR A 53 4.47 -12.90 9.19
C THR A 53 5.53 -13.01 8.10
N TRP A 54 5.18 -12.70 6.86
CA TRP A 54 6.11 -12.74 5.73
C TRP A 54 6.82 -11.40 5.53
N TRP A 55 8.12 -11.45 5.25
CA TRP A 55 8.97 -10.28 5.06
C TRP A 55 9.92 -10.45 3.88
N LEU A 56 10.23 -9.34 3.23
CA LEU A 56 11.40 -9.18 2.37
C LEU A 56 12.47 -8.46 3.19
N SER A 57 13.51 -9.19 3.60
CA SER A 57 14.66 -8.69 4.35
C SER A 57 15.88 -8.53 3.46
N SER A 58 16.92 -7.85 3.97
CA SER A 58 18.15 -7.54 3.21
C SER A 58 17.84 -7.00 1.81
N ALA A 59 16.78 -6.20 1.73
CA ALA A 59 16.19 -5.78 0.46
C ALA A 59 16.91 -4.55 -0.08
N VAL A 60 17.01 -4.43 -1.40
CA VAL A 60 17.46 -3.19 -2.04
C VAL A 60 16.39 -2.10 -1.91
N GLU A 61 16.80 -0.84 -2.04
CA GLU A 61 15.83 0.26 -2.11
C GLU A 61 14.87 0.03 -3.28
N PRO A 62 13.54 0.10 -3.06
CA PRO A 62 12.58 -0.12 -4.13
C PRO A 62 12.74 0.91 -5.23
N SER A 63 12.76 0.44 -6.48
CA SER A 63 12.72 1.29 -7.67
C SER A 63 11.32 1.24 -8.30
N GLU A 64 10.97 2.29 -9.06
CA GLU A 64 9.70 2.30 -9.81
C GLU A 64 9.64 1.12 -10.79
N ALA A 65 8.56 0.35 -10.73
CA ALA A 65 8.38 -0.82 -11.56
C ALA A 65 7.49 -0.53 -12.77
N ARG A 66 7.84 -1.15 -13.90
CA ARG A 66 7.01 -1.12 -15.11
C ARG A 66 5.72 -1.93 -14.88
N PRO A 67 4.55 -1.45 -15.34
CA PRO A 67 3.31 -2.23 -15.30
C PRO A 67 3.44 -3.56 -16.07
N GLY A 68 2.80 -4.60 -15.54
CA GLY A 68 2.78 -5.95 -16.12
C GLY A 68 3.60 -6.96 -15.32
N LEU A 69 3.60 -8.21 -15.80
CA LEU A 69 4.44 -9.27 -15.25
C LEU A 69 5.91 -9.08 -15.64
N PHE A 70 6.80 -9.73 -14.90
CA PHE A 70 8.20 -9.87 -15.31
C PHE A 70 8.31 -10.65 -16.63
N ASN A 71 9.30 -10.29 -17.44
CA ASN A 71 9.72 -11.07 -18.61
C ASN A 71 11.12 -11.68 -18.37
N GLU A 72 11.51 -12.68 -19.17
CA GLU A 72 12.75 -13.44 -18.99
C GLU A 72 14.01 -12.55 -19.02
N SER A 73 14.09 -11.57 -19.93
CA SER A 73 15.20 -10.61 -19.95
C SER A 73 15.27 -9.74 -18.70
N GLU A 74 14.14 -9.21 -18.23
CA GLU A 74 14.08 -8.40 -17.00
C GLU A 74 14.50 -9.22 -15.77
N ILE A 75 14.17 -10.52 -15.72
CA ILE A 75 14.62 -11.42 -14.65
C ILE A 75 16.13 -11.68 -14.75
N SER A 76 16.66 -11.91 -15.96
CA SER A 76 18.10 -12.12 -16.18
C SER A 76 18.91 -10.89 -15.80
N ASP A 77 18.54 -9.71 -16.26
CA ASP A 77 19.21 -8.44 -15.95
C ASP A 77 19.28 -8.21 -14.43
N ILE A 78 18.17 -8.49 -13.72
CA ILE A 78 18.08 -8.35 -12.25
C ILE A 78 18.90 -9.44 -11.52
N ALA A 79 18.98 -10.65 -12.06
CA ALA A 79 19.77 -11.74 -11.49
C ALA A 79 21.28 -11.53 -11.68
N ASP A 80 21.70 -10.99 -12.82
CA ASP A 80 23.10 -10.70 -13.14
C ASP A 80 23.63 -9.51 -12.33
N GLU A 81 22.80 -8.49 -12.05
CA GLU A 81 23.12 -7.35 -11.18
C GLU A 81 22.74 -7.58 -9.69
N MET A 82 22.43 -8.81 -9.30
CA MET A 82 21.86 -9.12 -7.97
C MET A 82 22.80 -8.76 -6.81
N VAL A 83 22.41 -7.74 -6.05
CA VAL A 83 23.03 -7.35 -4.77
C VAL A 83 21.94 -7.25 -3.71
N LEU A 84 22.20 -7.75 -2.50
CA LEU A 84 21.30 -7.57 -1.35
C LEU A 84 21.55 -6.21 -0.67
N GLY A 85 20.47 -5.57 -0.22
CA GLY A 85 20.52 -4.30 0.50
C GLY A 85 20.32 -4.44 2.01
N SER A 86 19.91 -3.35 2.65
CA SER A 86 19.64 -3.29 4.10
C SER A 86 18.17 -3.04 4.45
N GLN A 87 17.30 -2.88 3.44
CA GLN A 87 15.90 -2.56 3.67
C GLN A 87 15.11 -3.78 4.14
N ARG A 88 13.96 -3.50 4.77
CA ARG A 88 13.03 -4.51 5.27
C ARG A 88 11.60 -4.06 4.98
N PHE A 89 10.82 -4.95 4.38
CA PHE A 89 9.41 -4.72 4.04
C PHE A 89 8.57 -5.89 4.52
N GLN A 90 7.43 -5.63 5.15
CA GLN A 90 6.46 -6.68 5.43
C GLN A 90 5.66 -6.97 4.15
N LEU A 91 5.44 -8.24 3.84
CA LEU A 91 4.76 -8.68 2.63
C LEU A 91 3.29 -9.01 2.93
N ILE A 92 2.40 -8.43 2.14
CA ILE A 92 0.95 -8.73 2.16
C ILE A 92 0.48 -9.13 0.75
N GLY A 93 -0.71 -9.74 0.65
CA GLY A 93 -1.16 -10.34 -0.62
C GLY A 93 -0.43 -11.64 -0.99
N VAL A 94 0.22 -12.30 -0.03
CA VAL A 94 1.16 -13.42 -0.25
C VAL A 94 0.56 -14.71 -0.82
N ALA A 95 -0.76 -14.94 -0.65
CA ALA A 95 -1.34 -16.28 -0.69
C ALA A 95 -1.14 -17.01 -2.03
N ASP A 96 -1.22 -16.31 -3.16
CA ASP A 96 -1.08 -16.91 -4.50
C ASP A 96 0.41 -17.22 -4.85
N PHE A 97 1.36 -16.71 -4.04
CA PHE A 97 2.79 -16.95 -4.15
C PHE A 97 3.32 -18.02 -3.17
N LEU A 98 2.46 -18.54 -2.29
CA LEU A 98 2.76 -19.66 -1.41
C LEU A 98 2.74 -20.98 -2.20
N ASP A 99 3.10 -22.08 -1.54
CA ASP A 99 2.76 -23.42 -2.01
C ASP A 99 1.27 -23.74 -1.76
N VAL A 100 0.80 -24.88 -2.27
CA VAL A 100 -0.61 -25.29 -2.15
C VAL A 100 -1.05 -25.42 -0.69
N GLU A 101 -0.18 -25.96 0.18
CA GLU A 101 -0.47 -26.08 1.62
C GLU A 101 -0.60 -24.69 2.28
N GLY A 102 0.35 -23.79 2.05
CA GLY A 102 0.33 -22.43 2.57
C GLY A 102 -0.83 -21.59 2.03
N LEU A 103 -1.21 -21.77 0.76
CA LEU A 103 -2.38 -21.12 0.16
C LEU A 103 -3.66 -21.59 0.83
N LEU A 104 -3.85 -22.89 1.02
CA LEU A 104 -5.06 -23.44 1.64
C LEU A 104 -5.14 -23.13 3.13
N ALA A 105 -4.01 -23.08 3.85
CA ALA A 105 -3.94 -22.60 5.23
C ALA A 105 -4.12 -21.07 5.38
N SER A 106 -4.24 -20.32 4.29
CA SER A 106 -4.39 -18.87 4.33
C SER A 106 -5.85 -18.44 4.49
N ALA A 107 -6.18 -17.97 5.70
CA ALA A 107 -7.49 -17.50 6.15
C ALA A 107 -8.56 -18.61 6.19
N GLN A 108 -9.35 -18.77 5.12
CA GLN A 108 -10.42 -19.76 4.97
C GLN A 108 -10.51 -20.26 3.50
N ARG A 109 -9.38 -20.27 2.78
CA ARG A 109 -9.33 -20.62 1.34
C ARG A 109 -9.75 -22.07 1.08
N GLU A 110 -9.50 -22.96 2.04
CA GLU A 110 -9.90 -24.38 2.01
C GLU A 110 -11.43 -24.58 1.93
N LEU A 111 -12.24 -23.58 2.30
CA LEU A 111 -13.70 -23.63 2.14
C LEU A 111 -14.16 -23.39 0.69
N PHE A 112 -13.27 -22.88 -0.18
CA PHE A 112 -13.59 -22.42 -1.53
C PHE A 112 -12.66 -22.98 -2.63
N THR A 113 -11.62 -23.72 -2.27
CA THR A 113 -10.58 -24.20 -3.19
C THR A 113 -10.06 -25.55 -2.72
N THR A 114 -9.97 -26.53 -3.63
CA THR A 114 -9.31 -27.83 -3.36
C THR A 114 -7.83 -27.77 -3.75
N PRO A 115 -6.97 -28.70 -3.27
CA PRO A 115 -5.56 -28.76 -3.66
C PRO A 115 -5.34 -28.83 -5.18
N GLU A 116 -6.22 -29.51 -5.91
CA GLU A 116 -6.16 -29.67 -7.37
C GLU A 116 -6.61 -28.41 -8.13
N GLN A 117 -7.27 -27.48 -7.43
CA GLN A 117 -7.75 -26.20 -7.97
C GLN A 117 -6.92 -25.00 -7.50
N ALA A 118 -5.96 -25.22 -6.58
CA ALA A 118 -5.15 -24.17 -6.00
C ALA A 118 -4.16 -23.59 -7.02
N ASN A 119 -4.29 -22.29 -7.29
CA ASN A 119 -3.34 -21.54 -8.09
C ASN A 119 -2.27 -20.92 -7.19
N ALA A 120 -1.23 -21.71 -6.88
CA ALA A 120 -0.16 -21.38 -5.94
C ALA A 120 1.20 -21.55 -6.65
N THR A 121 2.05 -20.50 -6.71
CA THR A 121 3.33 -20.60 -7.45
C THR A 121 4.46 -21.25 -6.67
N GLY A 122 4.41 -21.26 -5.33
CA GLY A 122 5.50 -21.74 -4.47
C GLY A 122 6.76 -20.87 -4.50
N GLU A 123 6.69 -19.65 -5.05
CA GLU A 123 7.85 -18.77 -5.18
C GLU A 123 8.31 -18.20 -3.83
N LEU A 124 7.37 -17.89 -2.92
CA LEU A 124 7.63 -17.28 -1.62
C LEU A 124 7.96 -18.34 -0.55
N ARG A 125 9.23 -18.76 -0.50
CA ARG A 125 9.75 -19.74 0.47
C ARG A 125 10.79 -19.11 1.41
N PRO A 126 10.78 -19.37 2.73
CA PRO A 126 11.77 -18.79 3.65
C PRO A 126 13.21 -19.16 3.26
N GLY A 127 14.13 -18.20 3.36
CA GLY A 127 15.53 -18.37 2.98
C GLY A 127 15.80 -18.27 1.47
N ARG A 128 14.78 -17.98 0.65
CA ARG A 128 14.90 -17.76 -0.80
C ARG A 128 15.18 -16.30 -1.13
N THR A 129 16.05 -16.03 -2.11
CA THR A 129 16.16 -14.70 -2.72
C THR A 129 15.14 -14.56 -3.84
N VAL A 130 14.34 -13.49 -3.78
CA VAL A 130 13.28 -13.21 -4.76
C VAL A 130 13.39 -11.76 -5.26
N VAL A 131 12.92 -11.53 -6.49
CA VAL A 131 12.45 -10.22 -6.91
C VAL A 131 10.93 -10.15 -6.74
N VAL A 132 10.44 -9.02 -6.23
CA VAL A 132 9.01 -8.74 -6.09
C VAL A 132 8.62 -7.52 -6.92
N LYS A 133 7.39 -7.52 -7.44
CA LYS A 133 6.65 -6.33 -7.89
C LYS A 133 5.43 -6.17 -7.01
N GLY A 134 5.15 -4.94 -6.58
CA GLY A 134 4.02 -4.67 -5.70
C GLY A 134 3.79 -3.19 -5.43
N LEU A 135 2.71 -2.91 -4.70
CA LEU A 135 2.38 -1.54 -4.28
C LEU A 135 3.06 -1.24 -2.95
N LEU A 136 3.93 -0.24 -2.93
CA LEU A 136 4.59 0.25 -1.72
C LEU A 136 3.61 1.08 -0.89
N ILE A 137 3.41 0.68 0.36
CA ILE A 137 2.61 1.41 1.34
C ILE A 137 3.59 1.86 2.43
N GLU A 138 3.87 3.16 2.44
CA GLU A 138 4.63 3.82 3.49
C GLU A 138 3.82 3.88 4.79
N GLY A 139 4.48 3.64 5.92
CA GLY A 139 3.90 3.63 7.25
C GLY A 139 4.93 3.97 8.31
N ASP A 140 4.50 4.64 9.38
CA ASP A 140 5.40 5.25 10.37
C ASP A 140 6.27 4.22 11.13
N GLU A 141 5.78 2.99 11.30
CA GLU A 141 6.48 1.90 12.01
C GLU A 141 6.95 0.77 11.08
N VAL A 142 6.17 0.46 10.03
CA VAL A 142 6.42 -0.65 9.10
C VAL A 142 6.05 -0.22 7.68
N ARG A 143 6.98 -0.42 6.74
CA ARG A 143 6.71 -0.31 5.29
C ARG A 143 6.22 -1.65 4.76
N LEU A 144 5.16 -1.63 3.97
CA LEU A 144 4.51 -2.81 3.41
C LEU A 144 4.67 -2.83 1.89
N ILE A 145 4.85 -4.02 1.32
CA ILE A 145 4.67 -4.25 -0.12
C ILE A 145 3.48 -5.19 -0.29
N ASN A 146 2.43 -4.70 -0.94
CA ASN A 146 1.33 -5.55 -1.38
C ASN A 146 1.71 -6.21 -2.70
N LEU A 147 1.93 -7.52 -2.65
CA LEU A 147 2.51 -8.29 -3.75
C LEU A 147 1.57 -8.38 -4.96
N MET A 148 2.16 -8.22 -6.15
CA MET A 148 1.50 -8.38 -7.45
C MET A 148 2.22 -9.41 -8.34
N ALA A 149 3.54 -9.56 -8.18
CA ALA A 149 4.31 -10.67 -8.73
C ALA A 149 5.53 -10.98 -7.86
N VAL A 150 5.92 -12.25 -7.81
CA VAL A 150 7.13 -12.74 -7.13
C VAL A 150 7.82 -13.71 -8.07
N VAL A 151 9.14 -13.60 -8.21
CA VAL A 151 9.99 -14.55 -8.95
C VAL A 151 11.22 -14.85 -8.11
N GLY A 152 11.50 -16.13 -7.87
CA GLY A 152 12.72 -16.58 -7.22
C GLY A 152 13.95 -16.45 -8.12
N LEU A 153 15.00 -15.84 -7.57
CA LEU A 153 16.30 -15.68 -8.24
C LEU A 153 17.31 -16.73 -7.77
N SER A 154 17.27 -17.08 -6.48
CA SER A 154 18.15 -18.08 -5.86
C SER A 154 17.42 -18.79 -4.74
N ASP A 155 17.63 -20.10 -4.59
CA ASP A 155 17.11 -20.91 -3.47
C ASP A 155 17.77 -20.62 -2.12
N THR A 156 18.78 -19.74 -2.07
CA THR A 156 19.44 -19.26 -0.84
C THR A 156 19.64 -17.75 -0.82
N CYS A 157 19.65 -17.17 0.39
CA CYS A 157 19.96 -15.76 0.65
C CYS A 157 21.45 -15.50 0.95
N GLY A 158 22.31 -15.81 -0.02
CA GLY A 158 23.78 -15.70 0.11
C GLY A 158 24.45 -16.91 0.78
#